data_AF-A0A7C0URP7-F1
#
_entry.id   AF-A0A7C0URP7-F1
#
_cell.length_a   1.000
_cell.length_b   1.000
_cell.length_c   1.000
_cell.angle_alpha   90.00
_cell.angle_beta   90.00
_cell.angle_gamma   90.00
#
_symmetry.space_group_name_H-M   'P 1'
#
loop_
_entity.id
_entity.type
_entity.pdbx_description
1 polymer ?
#
loop_
_entity_poly.entity_id
_entity_poly.type
_entity_poly.pdbx_seq_one_letter_code
_entity_poly.pdbx_strand_id
1 'polypeptide(L)'
;VKEGIYNAIKELTSKYTNRDVNIYVNTADDPDKDIYYITVTGTSAEAGDDGSVGRGNRVNGLITPNRHMSMEAAGGKNPVSHVGKIYNILANLIARDIAEEIEGVQEVYVRILSQIGKPIDEPLVASIQAIPKPGYKVEQFERQAYEIADERLANITKIQKMILKDEINVF
;
A
#
# COMPACT_ATOMS: atom_id res chain seq x y z
N VAL A 1 9.49 -15.40 -24.42
CA VAL A 1 9.31 -14.76 -23.09
C VAL A 1 8.15 -13.77 -23.07
N LYS A 2 8.14 -12.72 -23.91
CA LYS A 2 7.07 -11.70 -23.93
C LYS A 2 5.65 -12.27 -24.06
N GLU A 3 5.43 -13.22 -24.98
CA GLU A 3 4.12 -13.91 -25.13
C GLU A 3 3.71 -14.70 -23.88
N GLY A 4 4.66 -15.35 -23.20
CA GLY A 4 4.41 -16.06 -21.95
C GLY A 4 3.93 -15.12 -20.84
N ILE A 5 4.58 -13.95 -20.71
CA ILE A 5 4.17 -12.90 -19.77
C ILE A 5 2.77 -12.39 -20.14
N TYR A 6 2.54 -12.08 -21.41
CA TYR A 6 1.24 -11.60 -21.89
C TYR A 6 0.11 -12.57 -21.53
N ASN A 7 0.29 -13.86 -21.80
CA ASN A 7 -0.73 -14.88 -21.51
C ASN A 7 -0.98 -15.04 -20.01
N ALA A 8 0.08 -15.03 -19.19
CA ALA A 8 -0.06 -15.10 -17.74
C ALA A 8 -0.82 -13.90 -17.16
N ILE A 9 -0.52 -12.68 -17.63
CA ILE A 9 -1.23 -11.46 -17.19
C ILE A 9 -2.68 -11.43 -17.72
N LYS A 10 -2.92 -11.93 -18.94
CA LYS A 10 -4.27 -12.05 -19.49
C LYS A 10 -5.14 -12.99 -18.66
N GLU A 11 -4.61 -14.14 -18.28
CA GLU A 11 -5.30 -15.07 -17.38
C GLU A 11 -5.54 -14.44 -16.01
N LEU A 12 -4.54 -13.76 -15.45
CA LEU A 12 -4.66 -13.11 -14.15
C LEU A 12 -5.76 -12.04 -14.15
N THR A 13 -5.74 -11.12 -15.11
CA THR A 13 -6.68 -10.01 -15.20
C THR A 13 -8.13 -10.47 -15.36
N SER A 14 -8.37 -11.56 -16.09
CA SER A 14 -9.71 -12.16 -16.22
C SER A 14 -10.33 -12.64 -14.89
N LYS A 15 -9.50 -12.89 -13.85
CA LYS A 15 -9.97 -13.30 -12.51
C LYS A 15 -10.37 -12.11 -11.63
N TYR A 16 -9.93 -10.89 -11.95
CA TYR A 16 -10.09 -9.70 -11.10
C TYR A 16 -11.01 -8.63 -11.67
N THR A 17 -11.28 -8.63 -12.98
CA THR A 17 -12.12 -7.60 -13.61
C THR A 17 -12.80 -8.10 -14.88
N ASN A 18 -14.02 -7.59 -15.13
CA ASN A 18 -14.76 -7.80 -16.38
C ASN A 18 -14.54 -6.68 -17.41
N ARG A 19 -13.68 -5.70 -17.10
CA ARG A 19 -13.34 -4.62 -18.03
C ARG A 19 -12.41 -5.14 -19.13
N ASP A 20 -12.47 -4.52 -20.29
CA ASP A 20 -11.48 -4.75 -21.34
C ASP A 20 -10.10 -4.27 -20.88
N VAL A 21 -9.11 -5.17 -20.90
CA VAL A 21 -7.73 -4.89 -20.48
C VAL A 21 -6.80 -5.03 -21.68
N ASN A 22 -6.15 -3.94 -22.06
CA ASN A 22 -5.09 -3.93 -23.05
C ASN A 22 -3.74 -4.11 -22.35
N ILE A 23 -2.97 -5.14 -22.74
CA ILE A 23 -1.69 -5.50 -22.13
C ILE A 23 -0.56 -5.17 -23.11
N TYR A 24 0.44 -4.44 -22.63
CA TYR A 24 1.62 -4.07 -23.39
C TYR A 24 2.87 -4.53 -22.64
N VAL A 25 3.84 -5.13 -23.34
CA VAL A 25 5.06 -5.69 -22.75
C VAL A 25 6.27 -5.14 -23.50
N ASN A 26 7.22 -4.55 -22.78
CA ASN A 26 8.43 -3.94 -23.32
C ASN A 26 8.16 -3.04 -24.55
N THR A 27 7.33 -2.01 -24.37
CA THR A 27 6.86 -1.14 -25.46
C THR A 27 7.94 -0.34 -26.18
N ALA A 28 9.14 -0.28 -25.62
CA ALA A 28 10.30 0.40 -26.20
C ALA A 28 11.16 -0.52 -27.10
N ASP A 29 10.86 -1.81 -27.17
CA ASP A 29 11.53 -2.72 -28.10
C ASP A 29 11.29 -2.28 -29.55
N ASP A 30 12.35 -2.24 -30.36
CA ASP A 30 12.32 -1.92 -31.79
C ASP A 30 13.12 -2.98 -32.56
N PRO A 31 12.45 -4.06 -33.04
CA PRO A 31 13.11 -5.17 -33.72
C PRO A 31 13.82 -4.79 -35.01
N ASP A 32 13.33 -3.77 -35.73
CA ASP A 32 13.95 -3.31 -36.98
C ASP A 32 15.31 -2.65 -36.72
N LYS A 33 15.53 -2.15 -35.50
CA LYS A 33 16.79 -1.57 -35.03
C LYS A 33 17.60 -2.48 -34.10
N ASP A 34 17.18 -3.73 -33.92
CA ASP A 34 17.80 -4.69 -32.98
C ASP A 34 17.83 -4.18 -31.52
N ILE A 35 16.81 -3.40 -31.11
CA ILE A 35 16.68 -2.86 -29.76
C ILE A 35 15.71 -3.72 -28.96
N TYR A 36 16.22 -4.36 -27.91
CA TYR A 36 15.43 -5.21 -27.00
C TYR A 36 15.80 -4.95 -25.55
N TYR A 37 14.81 -5.02 -24.65
CA TYR A 37 15.05 -4.96 -23.21
C TYR A 37 15.59 -6.31 -22.68
N ILE A 38 16.88 -6.53 -22.89
CA ILE A 38 17.67 -7.65 -22.37
C ILE A 38 18.76 -7.14 -21.43
N THR A 39 19.09 -7.93 -20.41
CA THR A 39 20.09 -7.59 -19.37
C THR A 39 20.89 -8.83 -19.02
N VAL A 40 22.13 -8.67 -18.57
CA VAL A 40 22.99 -9.75 -18.08
C VAL A 40 22.53 -10.26 -16.71
N THR A 41 22.15 -9.36 -15.80
CA THR A 41 21.86 -9.68 -14.39
C THR A 41 20.38 -9.70 -14.03
N GLY A 42 19.50 -9.21 -14.92
CA GLY A 42 18.05 -9.13 -14.67
C GLY A 42 17.57 -7.80 -14.07
N THR A 43 18.43 -6.79 -13.96
CA THR A 43 18.08 -5.44 -13.48
C THR A 43 18.69 -4.36 -14.37
N SER A 44 17.96 -3.28 -14.65
CA SER A 44 18.49 -2.14 -15.45
C SER A 44 19.58 -1.35 -14.73
N ALA A 45 19.75 -1.55 -13.42
CA ALA A 45 20.81 -0.92 -12.65
C ALA A 45 22.22 -1.24 -13.17
N GLU A 46 22.40 -2.36 -13.89
CA GLU A 46 23.67 -2.67 -14.55
C GLU A 46 24.01 -1.73 -15.72
N ALA A 47 23.01 -1.04 -16.27
CA ALA A 47 23.09 -0.24 -17.48
C ALA A 47 22.92 1.27 -17.22
N GLY A 48 23.11 1.71 -15.97
CA GLY A 48 23.15 3.13 -15.60
C GLY A 48 21.86 3.70 -14.99
N ASP A 49 20.86 2.86 -14.71
CA ASP A 49 19.69 3.29 -13.92
C ASP A 49 20.02 3.36 -12.41
N ASP A 50 19.72 4.50 -11.77
CA ASP A 50 19.95 4.72 -10.35
C ASP A 50 18.68 4.57 -9.50
N GLY A 51 18.84 4.07 -8.28
CA GLY A 51 17.75 3.89 -7.31
C GLY A 51 18.02 4.60 -5.98
N SER A 52 16.96 5.15 -5.35
CA SER A 52 17.03 5.69 -3.99
C SER A 52 15.77 5.42 -3.16
N VAL A 53 15.93 5.40 -1.84
CA VAL A 53 14.85 5.10 -0.90
C VAL A 53 13.72 6.12 -1.01
N GLY A 54 12.47 5.64 -0.98
CA GLY A 54 11.28 6.49 -1.00
C GLY A 54 10.82 6.96 -2.39
N ARG A 55 11.49 6.53 -3.46
CA ARG A 55 11.17 6.89 -4.86
C ARG A 55 10.25 5.91 -5.60
N GLY A 56 9.78 4.86 -4.93
CA GLY A 56 8.89 3.84 -5.49
C GLY A 56 7.56 3.74 -4.75
N ASN A 57 7.12 2.51 -4.55
CA ASN A 57 5.85 2.16 -3.91
C ASN A 57 5.68 2.74 -2.49
N ARG A 58 4.42 2.84 -2.05
CA ARG A 58 4.05 3.09 -0.66
C ARG A 58 3.95 1.75 0.09
N VAL A 59 3.65 1.78 1.40
CA VAL A 59 3.58 0.56 2.24
C VAL A 59 2.54 -0.47 1.80
N ASN A 60 1.60 -0.10 0.92
CA ASN A 60 0.62 -1.01 0.33
C ASN A 60 1.10 -1.64 -0.99
N GLY A 61 2.34 -1.41 -1.40
CA GLY A 61 2.91 -1.97 -2.63
C GLY A 61 2.59 -1.21 -3.91
N LEU A 62 1.93 -0.05 -3.84
CA LEU A 62 1.46 0.67 -5.02
C LEU A 62 1.83 2.16 -5.01
N ILE A 63 1.83 2.77 -6.19
CA ILE A 63 1.80 4.23 -6.40
C ILE A 63 0.41 4.57 -6.96
N THR A 64 -0.41 5.28 -6.17
CA THR A 64 -1.84 5.45 -6.45
C THR A 64 -2.20 6.94 -6.55
N PRO A 65 -2.00 7.60 -7.71
CA PRO A 65 -2.26 9.04 -7.86
C PRO A 65 -3.74 9.42 -7.64
N ASN A 66 -4.67 8.47 -7.80
CA ASN A 66 -6.09 8.67 -7.49
C ASN A 66 -6.44 8.46 -6.00
N ARG A 67 -5.46 8.17 -5.15
CA ARG A 67 -5.63 7.98 -3.69
C ARG A 67 -4.72 8.94 -2.92
N HIS A 68 -5.01 9.11 -1.64
CA HIS A 68 -4.16 9.88 -0.74
C HIS A 68 -2.93 9.07 -0.35
N MET A 69 -1.75 9.70 -0.35
CA MET A 69 -0.49 9.05 -0.03
C MET A 69 0.33 9.90 0.93
N SER A 70 1.10 9.23 1.81
CA SER A 70 2.17 9.87 2.56
C SER A 70 3.45 9.93 1.74
N MET A 71 4.17 11.05 1.86
CA MET A 71 5.51 11.20 1.27
C MET A 71 6.61 10.54 2.11
N GLU A 72 6.31 10.12 3.35
CA GLU A 72 7.26 9.44 4.22
C GLU A 72 7.70 8.09 3.62
N ALA A 73 9.02 7.90 3.56
CA ALA A 73 9.60 6.64 3.14
C ALA A 73 9.66 5.67 4.32
N ALA A 74 9.04 4.49 4.17
CA ALA A 74 9.04 3.44 5.21
C ALA A 74 10.30 2.55 5.17
N GLY A 75 10.89 2.36 3.98
CA GLY A 75 12.10 1.54 3.79
C GLY A 75 13.29 2.05 4.63
N GLY A 76 13.97 1.15 5.32
CA GLY A 76 15.17 1.45 6.12
C GLY A 76 14.93 2.19 7.45
N LYS A 77 13.70 2.63 7.75
CA LYS A 77 13.40 3.34 9.01
C LYS A 77 13.25 2.37 10.19
N ASN A 78 13.63 2.83 11.38
CA ASN A 78 13.54 2.07 12.63
C ASN A 78 12.07 1.70 12.93
N PRO A 79 11.73 0.40 13.06
CA PRO A 79 10.36 -0.04 13.28
C PRO A 79 9.82 0.30 14.68
N VAL A 80 10.66 0.69 15.63
CA VAL A 80 10.27 0.96 17.03
C VAL A 80 9.82 2.40 17.24
N SER A 81 10.58 3.37 16.73
CA SER A 81 10.38 4.80 17.06
C SER A 81 10.01 5.68 15.88
N HIS A 82 10.20 5.23 14.62
CA HIS A 82 9.93 6.09 13.46
C HIS A 82 8.44 6.08 13.12
N VAL A 83 7.70 7.05 13.67
CA VAL A 83 6.24 7.20 13.48
C VAL A 83 5.82 7.18 12.02
N GLY A 84 6.58 7.78 11.10
CA GLY A 84 6.25 7.76 9.67
C GLY A 84 6.16 6.35 9.07
N LYS A 85 6.95 5.38 9.57
CA LYS A 85 6.87 3.98 9.14
C LYS A 85 5.70 3.28 9.81
N ILE A 86 5.64 3.41 11.13
CA ILE A 86 4.66 2.72 11.96
C ILE A 86 3.24 3.15 11.59
N TYR A 87 2.99 4.45 11.43
CA TYR A 87 1.67 5.00 11.14
C TYR A 87 1.20 4.73 9.72
N ASN A 88 2.09 4.70 8.72
CA ASN A 88 1.69 4.29 7.37
C ASN A 88 1.22 2.83 7.38
N ILE A 89 1.95 1.94 8.06
CA ILE A 89 1.57 0.52 8.19
C ILE A 89 0.27 0.40 8.99
N LEU A 90 0.18 1.05 10.15
CA LEU A 90 -0.98 1.02 11.03
C LEU A 90 -2.25 1.54 10.32
N ALA A 91 -2.14 2.65 9.60
CA ALA A 91 -3.25 3.21 8.83
C ALA A 91 -3.73 2.23 7.75
N ASN A 92 -2.81 1.53 7.08
CA ASN A 92 -3.17 0.50 6.10
C ASN A 92 -3.88 -0.70 6.74
N LEU A 93 -3.40 -1.16 7.90
CA LEU A 93 -4.03 -2.25 8.65
C LEU A 93 -5.44 -1.88 9.12
N ILE A 94 -5.60 -0.71 9.76
CA ILE A 94 -6.91 -0.22 10.20
C ILE A 94 -7.87 -0.09 9.01
N ALA A 95 -7.42 0.49 7.90
CA ALA A 95 -8.25 0.63 6.70
C ALA A 95 -8.67 -0.73 6.13
N ARG A 96 -7.77 -1.72 6.13
CA ARG A 96 -8.08 -3.07 5.67
C ARG A 96 -9.11 -3.74 6.56
N ASP A 97 -8.91 -3.74 7.87
CA ASP A 97 -9.83 -4.39 8.81
C ASP A 97 -11.21 -3.73 8.75
N ILE A 98 -11.30 -2.41 8.69
CA ILE A 98 -12.58 -1.70 8.50
C ILE A 98 -13.25 -2.13 7.19
N ALA A 99 -12.50 -2.24 6.09
CA ALA A 99 -13.07 -2.62 4.80
C ALA A 99 -13.50 -4.10 4.73
N GLU A 100 -12.83 -4.99 5.47
CA GLU A 100 -13.08 -6.43 5.46
C GLU A 100 -14.11 -6.88 6.51
N GLU A 101 -14.09 -6.28 7.70
CA GLU A 101 -14.88 -6.72 8.86
C GLU A 101 -16.21 -5.97 9.00
N ILE A 102 -16.31 -4.74 8.49
CA ILE A 102 -17.52 -3.91 8.65
C ILE A 102 -18.35 -3.94 7.36
N GLU A 103 -19.55 -4.50 7.47
CA GLU A 103 -20.53 -4.43 6.40
C GLU A 103 -20.97 -2.98 6.14
N GLY A 104 -21.12 -2.62 4.87
CA GLY A 104 -21.59 -1.30 4.47
C GLY A 104 -20.51 -0.27 4.21
N VAL A 105 -19.23 -0.59 4.38
CA VAL A 105 -18.12 0.29 3.96
C VAL A 105 -17.77 0.03 2.49
N GLN A 106 -17.76 1.07 1.66
CA GLN A 106 -17.32 0.99 0.25
C GLN A 106 -15.87 1.41 0.09
N GLU A 107 -15.48 2.53 0.71
CA GLU A 107 -14.08 2.97 0.78
C GLU A 107 -13.80 3.51 2.19
N VAL A 108 -12.57 3.36 2.65
CA VAL A 108 -12.09 3.95 3.91
C VAL A 108 -10.68 4.48 3.74
N TYR A 109 -10.43 5.65 4.31
CA TYR A 109 -9.15 6.33 4.31
C TYR A 109 -8.77 6.65 5.75
N VAL A 110 -7.58 6.22 6.16
CA VAL A 110 -7.07 6.41 7.51
C VAL A 110 -5.84 7.31 7.45
N ARG A 111 -5.81 8.36 8.27
CA ARG A 111 -4.67 9.27 8.44
C ARG A 111 -4.36 9.38 9.91
N ILE A 112 -3.10 9.14 10.28
CA ILE A 112 -2.64 9.22 11.67
C ILE A 112 -1.53 10.27 11.72
N LEU A 113 -1.70 11.28 12.57
CA LEU A 113 -0.75 12.37 12.75
C LEU A 113 -0.16 12.29 14.15
N SER A 114 1.15 12.16 14.25
CA SER A 114 1.87 12.18 15.53
C SER A 114 2.07 13.61 16.02
N GLN A 115 2.30 13.77 17.32
CA GLN A 115 2.90 14.96 17.90
C GLN A 115 4.26 14.58 18.49
N ILE A 116 5.31 15.34 18.15
CA ILE A 116 6.65 15.10 18.73
C ILE A 116 6.57 15.19 20.25
N GLY A 117 7.14 14.19 20.94
CA GLY A 117 7.13 14.10 22.40
C GLY A 117 5.90 13.40 23.00
N LYS A 118 4.95 12.92 22.17
CA LYS A 118 3.83 12.09 22.62
C LYS A 118 4.11 10.60 22.42
N PRO A 119 3.50 9.71 23.24
CA PRO A 119 3.49 8.28 22.99
C PRO A 119 2.98 7.94 21.58
N ILE A 120 3.52 6.90 20.96
CA ILE A 120 3.16 6.54 19.58
C ILE A 120 1.75 5.97 19.45
N ASP A 121 1.18 5.47 20.54
CA ASP A 121 -0.21 5.03 20.67
C ASP A 121 -1.19 6.18 20.96
N GLU A 122 -0.69 7.39 21.23
CA GLU A 122 -1.49 8.62 21.45
C GLU A 122 -1.27 9.64 20.30
N PRO A 123 -1.78 9.40 19.09
CA PRO A 123 -1.65 10.34 17.99
C PRO A 123 -2.40 11.65 18.30
N LEU A 124 -1.94 12.76 17.70
CA LEU A 124 -2.67 14.03 17.74
C LEU A 124 -4.05 13.89 17.12
N VAL A 125 -4.15 13.10 16.05
CA VAL A 125 -5.41 12.70 15.43
C VAL A 125 -5.24 11.38 14.67
N ALA A 126 -6.23 10.51 14.81
CA ALA A 126 -6.48 9.37 13.93
C ALA A 126 -7.78 9.61 13.15
N SER A 127 -7.68 10.15 11.94
CA SER A 127 -8.82 10.47 11.09
C SER A 127 -9.21 9.26 10.25
N ILE A 128 -10.44 8.79 10.42
CA ILE A 128 -11.08 7.77 9.59
C ILE A 128 -12.12 8.48 8.73
N GLN A 129 -12.01 8.38 7.42
CA GLN A 129 -12.99 8.89 6.46
C GLN A 129 -13.56 7.70 5.70
N ALA A 130 -14.86 7.51 5.74
CA ALA A 130 -15.53 6.38 5.10
C ALA A 130 -16.54 6.86 4.06
N ILE A 131 -16.59 6.14 2.94
CA ILE A 131 -17.67 6.20 1.96
C ILE A 131 -18.53 4.96 2.20
N PRO A 132 -19.80 5.10 2.63
CA PRO A 132 -20.67 3.96 2.81
C PRO A 132 -21.14 3.40 1.45
N LYS A 133 -21.45 2.10 1.41
CA LYS A 133 -22.16 1.46 0.31
C LYS A 133 -23.55 2.08 0.15
N PRO A 134 -24.17 2.02 -1.05
CA PRO A 134 -25.53 2.48 -1.26
C PRO A 134 -26.50 1.88 -0.23
N GLY A 135 -27.28 2.72 0.44
CA GLY A 135 -28.24 2.32 1.48
C GLY A 135 -27.68 2.29 2.91
N TYR A 136 -26.37 2.41 3.09
CA TYR A 136 -25.73 2.53 4.40
C TYR A 136 -25.42 3.99 4.74
N LYS A 137 -25.26 4.27 6.04
CA LYS A 137 -24.80 5.53 6.58
C LYS A 137 -23.68 5.30 7.59
N VAL A 138 -22.79 6.29 7.74
CA VAL A 138 -21.60 6.17 8.59
C VAL A 138 -21.96 5.96 10.06
N GLU A 139 -23.03 6.59 10.54
CA GLU A 139 -23.52 6.47 11.91
C GLU A 139 -23.87 5.03 12.31
N GLN A 140 -24.10 4.15 11.33
CA GLN A 140 -24.39 2.74 11.58
C GLN A 140 -23.14 1.94 11.97
N PHE A 141 -21.94 2.40 11.59
CA PHE A 141 -20.70 1.67 11.80
C PHE A 141 -19.55 2.52 12.40
N GLU A 142 -19.79 3.79 12.69
CA GLU A 142 -18.75 4.70 13.23
C GLU A 142 -18.11 4.16 14.51
N ARG A 143 -18.91 3.55 15.39
CA ARG A 143 -18.41 2.98 16.65
C ARG A 143 -17.52 1.77 16.41
N GLN A 144 -17.90 0.89 15.48
CA GLN A 144 -17.09 -0.27 15.12
C GLN A 144 -15.77 0.16 14.48
N ALA A 145 -15.80 1.15 13.58
CA ALA A 145 -14.59 1.69 12.97
C ALA A 145 -13.66 2.34 14.01
N TYR A 146 -14.24 3.04 15.00
CA TYR A 146 -13.49 3.57 16.14
C TYR A 146 -12.85 2.45 16.97
N GLU A 147 -13.62 1.42 17.34
CA GLU A 147 -13.14 0.28 18.15
C GLU A 147 -11.98 -0.45 17.47
N ILE A 148 -12.04 -0.68 16.15
CA ILE A 148 -10.94 -1.27 15.38
C ILE A 148 -9.68 -0.40 15.45
N ALA A 149 -9.82 0.91 15.25
CA ALA A 149 -8.68 1.82 15.28
C ALA A 149 -8.06 1.93 16.68
N ASP A 150 -8.89 2.00 17.71
CA ASP A 150 -8.48 2.06 19.10
C ASP A 150 -7.73 0.78 19.52
N GLU A 151 -8.24 -0.40 19.16
CA GLU A 151 -7.56 -1.66 19.44
C GLU A 151 -6.20 -1.74 18.72
N ARG A 152 -6.15 -1.33 17.45
CA ARG A 152 -4.91 -1.33 16.66
C ARG A 152 -3.87 -0.36 17.22
N LEU A 153 -4.29 0.82 17.69
CA LEU A 153 -3.42 1.78 18.38
C LEU A 153 -2.92 1.26 19.72
N ALA A 154 -3.81 0.69 20.56
CA ALA A 154 -3.42 0.07 21.83
C ALA A 154 -2.43 -1.08 21.66
N ASN A 155 -2.48 -1.76 20.51
CA ASN A 155 -1.60 -2.87 20.15
C ASN A 155 -0.48 -2.47 19.16
N ILE A 156 -0.12 -1.19 19.05
CA ILE A 156 0.84 -0.69 18.06
C ILE A 156 2.21 -1.38 18.11
N THR A 157 2.61 -1.89 19.28
CA THR A 157 3.87 -2.65 19.45
C THR A 157 3.87 -3.99 18.69
N LYS A 158 2.70 -4.55 18.34
CA LYS A 158 2.60 -5.74 17.47
C LYS A 158 3.16 -5.45 16.08
N ILE A 159 2.98 -4.25 15.54
CA ILE A 159 3.54 -3.86 14.23
C ILE A 159 5.06 -4.02 14.22
N GLN A 160 5.73 -3.65 15.32
CA GLN A 160 7.19 -3.81 15.44
C GLN A 160 7.59 -5.28 15.28
N LYS A 161 6.87 -6.18 15.96
CA LYS A 161 7.11 -7.63 15.89
C LYS A 161 6.84 -8.18 14.48
N MET A 162 5.76 -7.75 13.84
CA MET A 162 5.42 -8.18 12.48
C MET A 162 6.48 -7.77 11.46
N ILE A 163 7.02 -6.54 11.58
CA ILE A 163 8.12 -6.07 10.72
C ILE A 163 9.39 -6.89 10.96
N LEU A 164 9.73 -7.19 12.21
CA LEU A 164 10.94 -7.97 12.55
C LEU A 164 10.86 -9.46 12.17
N LYS A 165 9.65 -9.95 11.89
CA LYS A 165 9.39 -11.33 11.46
C LYS A 165 9.13 -11.44 9.95
N ASP A 166 9.33 -10.35 9.20
CA ASP A 166 9.06 -10.27 7.77
C ASP A 166 7.59 -10.60 7.40
N GLU A 167 6.65 -10.35 8.31
CA GLU A 167 5.22 -10.58 8.11
C GLU A 167 4.53 -9.39 7.40
N ILE A 168 5.21 -8.24 7.30
CA ILE A 168 4.70 -7.02 6.65
C ILE A 168 5.73 -6.46 5.68
N ASN A 169 5.32 -6.29 4.42
CA ASN A 169 6.07 -5.52 3.43
C ASN A 169 5.93 -4.01 3.67
N VAL A 170 6.96 -3.25 3.31
CA VAL A 170 7.01 -1.78 3.51
C VAL A 170 7.10 -1.00 2.20
N PHE A 171 7.03 -1.68 1.06
CA PHE A 171 6.94 -1.19 -0.31
C PHE A 171 6.48 -2.32 -1.24
#